data_AF-V7FC19-F1
#
_entry.id   AF-V7FC19-F1
#
_cell.length_a   1.000
_cell.length_b   1.000
_cell.length_c   1.000
_cell.angle_alpha   90.00
_cell.angle_beta   90.00
_cell.angle_gamma   90.00
#
_symmetry.space_group_name_H-M   'P 1'
#
loop_
_entity.id
_entity.type
_entity.pdbx_description
1 polymer ?
#
loop_
_entity_poly.entity_id
_entity_poly.type
_entity_poly.pdbx_seq_one_letter_code
_entity_poly.pdbx_strand_id
1 'polypeptide(L)' 'MPQIRTDNIATGYEGRPHDGPVEDESKHLVYCPVCGQTFDARDLGQVFHHAEPQHEPLPVEQ' A
#
# COMPACT_ATOMS: atom_id res chain seq x y z
N MET A 1 -3.76 -9.70 -4.96
CA MET A 1 -4.72 -9.08 -4.02
C MET A 1 -5.58 -8.11 -4.83
N PRO A 2 -6.89 -7.96 -4.55
CA PRO A 2 -7.68 -6.94 -5.23
C PRO A 2 -7.05 -5.57 -5.00
N GLN A 3 -6.95 -4.75 -6.05
CA GLN A 3 -6.41 -3.40 -5.93
C GLN A 3 -7.40 -2.55 -5.12
N ILE A 4 -6.93 -2.01 -4.00
CA ILE A 4 -7.71 -1.06 -3.21
C ILE A 4 -7.73 0.25 -3.98
N ARG A 5 -8.93 0.73 -4.35
CA ARG A 5 -9.04 2.01 -5.04
C ARG A 5 -8.76 3.14 -4.05
N THR A 6 -7.62 3.81 -4.21
CA THR A 6 -7.32 5.06 -3.51
C THR A 6 -7.81 6.27 -4.31
N ASP A 7 -8.08 7.39 -3.63
CA ASP A 7 -8.52 8.65 -4.26
C ASP A 7 -7.33 9.61 -4.48
N ASN A 8 -6.26 9.11 -5.10
CA ASN A 8 -5.07 9.92 -5.39
C ASN A 8 -4.50 9.62 -6.79
N ILE A 9 -3.50 10.40 -7.20
CA ILE A 9 -2.91 10.33 -8.54
C ILE A 9 -2.14 9.02 -8.81
N ALA A 10 -1.81 8.27 -7.76
CA ALA A 10 -1.01 7.05 -7.84
C ALA A 10 -1.87 5.77 -7.91
N THR A 11 -3.20 5.90 -7.87
CA THR A 11 -4.13 4.78 -8.03
C THR A 11 -3.87 4.01 -9.32
N GLY A 12 -3.72 2.68 -9.20
CA GLY A 12 -3.47 1.78 -10.33
C GLY A 12 -2.00 1.65 -10.74
N TYR A 13 -1.06 2.35 -10.07
CA TYR A 13 0.37 2.18 -10.30
C TYR A 13 0.95 1.14 -9.36
N GLU A 14 1.51 0.08 -9.94
CA GLU A 14 2.21 -0.98 -9.22
C GLU A 14 3.73 -0.86 -9.39
N GLY A 15 4.42 -0.77 -8.26
CA GLY A 15 5.88 -0.74 -8.16
C GLY A 15 6.51 -2.12 -8.36
N ARG A 16 7.80 -2.13 -8.70
CA ARG A 16 8.60 -3.36 -8.85
C ARG A 16 9.77 -3.35 -7.90
N PRO A 17 10.12 -4.48 -7.26
CA PRO A 17 11.31 -4.57 -6.41
C PRO A 17 12.57 -4.19 -7.19
N HIS A 18 13.42 -3.34 -6.59
CA HIS A 18 14.69 -2.93 -7.20
C HIS A 18 15.74 -4.05 -7.16
N ASP A 19 15.78 -4.82 -6.06
CA ASP A 19 16.82 -5.82 -5.79
C ASP A 19 16.47 -7.23 -6.32
N GLY A 20 15.52 -7.32 -7.25
CA GLY A 20 15.05 -8.57 -7.84
C GLY A 20 13.87 -9.20 -7.11
N PRO A 21 13.47 -10.43 -7.49
CA PRO A 21 12.29 -11.09 -6.94
C PRO A 21 12.38 -11.28 -5.43
N VAL A 22 11.28 -11.01 -4.73
CA VAL A 22 11.16 -11.21 -3.29
C VAL A 22 10.54 -12.60 -3.05
N GLU A 23 11.21 -13.45 -2.28
CA GLU A 23 10.76 -14.84 -2.04
C GLU A 23 9.50 -14.93 -1.16
N ASP A 24 9.20 -13.88 -0.40
CA ASP A 24 8.14 -13.85 0.60
C ASP A 24 7.25 -12.62 0.36
N GLU A 25 5.99 -12.87 -0.01
CA GLU A 25 5.01 -11.82 -0.29
C GLU A 25 4.77 -10.90 0.92
N SER A 26 4.96 -11.39 2.15
CA SER A 26 4.76 -10.58 3.36
C SER A 26 5.76 -9.44 3.47
N LYS A 27 6.90 -9.51 2.78
CA LYS A 27 7.91 -8.44 2.75
C LYS A 27 7.46 -7.21 1.94
N HIS A 28 6.41 -7.33 1.13
CA HIS A 28 5.79 -6.18 0.47
C HIS A 28 4.80 -5.45 1.38
N LEU A 29 4.41 -6.05 2.51
CA LEU A 29 3.41 -5.49 3.41
C LEU A 29 4.07 -4.65 4.51
N VAL A 30 3.57 -3.44 4.70
CA VAL A 30 4.08 -2.49 5.69
C VAL A 30 2.99 -2.17 6.69
N TYR A 31 3.30 -2.31 7.98
CA TYR A 31 2.41 -1.89 9.07
C TYR A 31 2.49 -0.37 9.24
N CYS A 32 1.35 0.32 9.14
CA CYS A 32 1.27 1.73 9.47
C CYS A 32 1.05 1.94 10.99
N PRO A 33 1.96 2.62 11.70
CA PRO A 33 1.79 2.90 13.13
C PRO A 33 0.78 4.03 13.42
N VAL A 34 0.35 4.78 12.40
CA VAL A 34 -0.60 5.90 12.54
C VAL A 34 -2.04 5.40 12.63
N CYS A 35 -2.46 4.59 11.65
CA CYS A 35 -3.84 4.10 11.56
C CYS A 35 -3.99 2.62 11.93
N GLY A 36 -2.88 1.89 12.08
CA GLY A 36 -2.85 0.45 12.39
C GLY A 36 -3.14 -0.48 11.21
N GLN A 37 -3.40 0.06 10.02
CA GLN A 37 -3.62 -0.73 8.81
C GLN A 37 -2.28 -1.17 8.19
N THR A 38 -2.23 -2.43 7.74
CA THR A 38 -1.15 -2.92 6.90
C THR A 38 -1.47 -2.62 5.44
N PHE A 39 -0.51 -2.08 4.68
CA PHE A 39 -0.67 -1.74 3.27
C PHE A 39 0.42 -2.38 2.40
N ASP A 40 0.16 -2.55 1.10
CA ASP A 40 1.14 -3.08 0.14
C ASP A 40 2.04 -1.95 -0.38
N ALA A 41 3.35 -2.02 -0.14
CA ALA A 41 4.33 -1.03 -0.59
C ALA A 41 4.53 -1.01 -2.11
N ARG A 42 4.03 -2.01 -2.84
CA ARG A 42 3.98 -2.02 -4.31
C ARG A 42 2.82 -1.19 -4.83
N ASP A 43 1.75 -1.02 -4.06
CA ASP A 43 0.61 -0.19 -4.45
C ASP A 43 0.92 1.27 -4.13
N LEU A 44 1.29 2.04 -5.15
CA LEU A 44 1.71 3.43 -4.96
C LEU A 44 0.55 4.31 -4.47
N GLY A 45 -0.68 3.94 -4.81
CA GLY A 45 -1.89 4.58 -4.30
C GLY A 45 -1.99 4.45 -2.79
N GLN A 46 -1.78 3.24 -2.27
CA GLN A 46 -1.75 3.00 -0.82
C GLN A 46 -0.57 3.71 -0.14
N VAL A 47 0.62 3.70 -0.75
CA VAL A 47 1.81 4.40 -0.22
C VAL A 47 1.54 5.91 -0.07
N PHE A 48 0.94 6.54 -1.08
CA PHE A 48 0.64 7.97 -1.04
C PHE A 48 -0.41 8.30 0.01
N HIS A 49 -1.44 7.46 0.15
CA HIS A 49 -2.43 7.61 1.21
C HIS A 49 -1.79 7.56 2.60
N HIS A 50 -0.90 6.60 2.84
CA HIS A 50 -0.25 6.43 4.14
C HIS A 50 0.88 7.42 4.42
N ALA A 51 1.35 8.17 3.40
CA ALA A 51 2.30 9.25 3.58
C ALA A 51 1.66 10.51 4.20
N GLU A 52 0.34 10.67 4.09
CA GLU A 52 -0.39 11.80 4.68
C GLU A 52 -0.46 11.64 6.21
N PRO A 53 -0.09 12.63 7.04
CA PRO A 53 0.08 12.45 8.48
C PRO A 53 -1.21 12.14 9.28
N GLN A 54 -2.39 12.37 8.70
CA GLN A 54 -3.70 12.24 9.36
C GLN A 54 -4.66 11.33 8.58
N HIS A 55 -4.13 10.35 7.85
CA HIS A 55 -4.95 9.41 7.08
C HIS A 55 -5.73 8.45 7.99
N GLU A 56 -6.95 8.11 7.57
CA GLU A 56 -7.75 7.03 8.16
C GLU A 56 -7.49 5.70 7.41
N PRO A 57 -7.78 4.53 8.01
CA PRO A 57 -7.69 3.26 7.30
C PRO A 57 -8.51 3.25 6.00
N LEU A 58 -7.91 2.77 4.92
CA LEU A 58 -8.60 2.51 3.66
C LEU A 58 -9.66 1.41 3.86
N PRO A 59 -10.81 1.50 3.18
CA PRO A 59 -11.79 0.42 3.18
C PRO A 59 -11.17 -0.87 2.65
N VAL A 60 -11.25 -1.94 3.44
CA VAL A 60 -10.98 -3.30 2.95
C VAL A 60 -12.22 -3.79 2.22
N GLU A 61 -12.29 -3.61 0.92
CA GLU A 61 -13.33 -4.29 0.13
C GLU A 61 -13.09 -5.81 0.24
N GLN A 62 -14.13 -6.54 0.66
CA GLN A 62 -14.10 -7.99 0.90
C GLN A 62 -14.04 -8.81 -0.39
#